data_AF-A0A7W0NTW8-F1
#
_entry.id   AF-A0A7W0NTW8-F1
#
_cell.length_a   1.000
_cell.length_b   1.000
_cell.length_c   1.000
_cell.angle_alpha   90.00
_cell.angle_beta   90.00
_cell.angle_gamma   90.00
#
_symmetry.space_group_name_H-M   'P 1'
#
loop_
_entity.id
_entity.type
_entity.pdbx_description
1 polymer ?
#
loop_
_entity_poly.entity_id
_entity_poly.type
_entity_poly.pdbx_seq_one_letter_code
_entity_poly.pdbx_strand_id
1 'polypeptide(L)'
;MSRLSELLQFVVTHHGLNDKAKLTKLVVEIFGLTRDRSLYYCDDFAIRFSSGAGSSFSNTILSLSNLKKVDHLPFLVCLVTPTENHVFLANTTLLRKISHSSQELRVDNIKGSFNGSDIIRDLEGITNEPANIQRLFDIHREIGFEGNLPRLVEWTNNIAPTGHKFVVLPEMEAMILDAPSRAAKFIISADAVTLKKELDERVERFNNEILVASMIENVNVRGRIIEYLIAGDDDALRERLITALQNRTTAKGLPAFRTENTLGDYQRIFDEYFTETDVKTKIMILSSNPKAYNLDKILEFLATEKSVFMFYFVGVDPARLVNTILVSMFQTDLLRSTILLKHWSGRNSRGVSQFEGQTIEALIKEPKYDVNKVSAIEFLKRLIAL
;
A
#
# COMPACT_ATOMS: atom_id res chain seq x y z
N MET A 1 -15.04 -41.72 -7.62
CA MET A 1 -14.43 -40.63 -6.82
C MET A 1 -15.36 -39.44 -6.90
N SER A 2 -15.37 -38.55 -5.91
CA SER A 2 -16.14 -37.30 -6.05
C SER A 2 -15.44 -36.38 -7.06
N ARG A 3 -16.20 -35.52 -7.75
CA ARG A 3 -15.63 -34.54 -8.69
C ARG A 3 -14.63 -33.59 -8.01
N LEU A 4 -14.84 -33.32 -6.71
CA LEU A 4 -13.89 -32.62 -5.85
C LEU A 4 -12.57 -33.39 -5.71
N SER A 5 -12.62 -34.69 -5.42
CA SER A 5 -11.42 -35.54 -5.33
C SER A 5 -10.64 -35.58 -6.66
N GLU A 6 -11.36 -35.64 -7.78
CA GLU A 6 -10.76 -35.59 -9.12
C GLU A 6 -10.06 -34.25 -9.38
N LEU A 7 -10.67 -33.13 -8.99
CA LEU A 7 -10.03 -31.81 -9.06
C LEU A 7 -8.74 -31.75 -8.23
N LEU A 8 -8.80 -32.19 -6.98
CA LEU A 8 -7.65 -32.13 -6.08
C LEU A 8 -6.48 -32.96 -6.64
N GLN A 9 -6.77 -34.16 -7.14
CA GLN A 9 -5.77 -34.98 -7.80
C GLN A 9 -5.23 -34.33 -9.08
N PHE A 10 -6.10 -33.70 -9.87
CA PHE A 10 -5.70 -33.00 -11.09
C PHE A 10 -4.76 -31.82 -10.81
N VAL A 11 -4.99 -31.06 -9.75
CA VAL A 11 -4.09 -29.94 -9.38
C VAL A 11 -2.71 -30.44 -8.94
N VAL A 12 -2.66 -31.60 -8.27
CA VAL A 12 -1.41 -32.26 -7.84
C VAL A 12 -0.60 -32.75 -9.04
N THR A 13 -1.25 -33.36 -10.05
CA THR A 13 -0.53 -33.81 -11.26
C THR A 13 0.04 -32.67 -12.10
N HIS A 14 -0.33 -31.42 -11.81
CA HIS A 14 0.14 -30.22 -12.50
C HIS A 14 1.03 -29.33 -11.61
N HIS A 15 1.65 -29.89 -10.56
CA HIS A 15 2.69 -29.20 -9.79
C HIS A 15 3.82 -28.67 -10.69
N GLY A 16 4.46 -27.57 -10.28
CA GLY A 16 5.61 -26.99 -10.98
C GLY A 16 5.28 -26.25 -12.29
N LEU A 17 4.01 -26.14 -12.68
CA LEU A 17 3.61 -25.48 -13.92
C LEU A 17 3.89 -23.95 -13.89
N ASN A 18 3.89 -23.33 -12.71
CA ASN A 18 4.19 -21.91 -12.46
C ASN A 18 3.44 -20.89 -13.34
N ASP A 19 2.32 -21.29 -13.93
CA ASP A 19 1.49 -20.47 -14.82
C ASP A 19 0.01 -20.63 -14.42
N LYS A 20 -0.43 -19.66 -13.63
CA LYS A 20 -1.80 -19.56 -13.15
C LYS A 20 -2.82 -19.54 -14.30
N ALA A 21 -2.54 -18.86 -15.41
CA ALA A 21 -3.49 -18.71 -16.50
C ALA A 21 -3.70 -20.04 -17.23
N LYS A 22 -2.60 -20.76 -17.48
CA LYS A 22 -2.64 -22.09 -18.10
C LYS A 22 -3.34 -23.11 -17.21
N LEU A 23 -3.02 -23.19 -15.90
CA LEU A 23 -3.72 -24.10 -14.99
C LEU A 23 -5.22 -23.77 -14.89
N THR A 24 -5.57 -22.49 -14.81
CA THR A 24 -6.97 -22.04 -14.78
C THR A 24 -7.71 -22.54 -16.01
N LYS A 25 -7.13 -22.38 -17.21
CA LYS A 25 -7.77 -22.82 -18.47
C LYS A 25 -8.03 -24.32 -18.47
N LEU A 26 -7.04 -25.13 -18.11
CA LEU A 26 -7.16 -26.58 -18.07
C LEU A 26 -8.26 -27.04 -17.12
N VAL A 27 -8.28 -26.51 -15.89
CA VAL A 27 -9.29 -26.88 -14.89
C VAL A 27 -10.69 -26.45 -15.34
N VAL A 28 -10.84 -25.24 -15.91
CA VAL A 28 -12.14 -24.75 -16.38
C VAL A 28 -12.70 -25.62 -17.50
N GLU A 29 -11.84 -26.02 -18.45
CA GLU A 29 -12.23 -26.85 -19.59
C GLU A 29 -12.61 -28.28 -19.17
N ILE A 30 -11.77 -28.91 -18.35
CA ILE A 30 -11.96 -30.30 -17.91
C ILE A 30 -13.17 -30.45 -16.99
N PHE A 31 -13.36 -29.50 -16.07
CA PHE A 31 -14.45 -29.57 -15.09
C PHE A 31 -15.69 -28.78 -15.51
N GLY A 32 -15.70 -28.14 -16.67
CA GLY A 32 -16.86 -27.40 -17.19
C GLY A 32 -17.31 -26.28 -16.26
N LEU A 33 -16.38 -25.46 -15.77
CA LEU A 33 -16.67 -24.47 -14.73
C LEU A 33 -17.30 -23.20 -15.29
N THR A 34 -18.33 -22.71 -14.61
CA THR A 34 -18.91 -21.39 -14.85
C THR A 34 -18.03 -20.30 -14.25
N ARG A 35 -17.77 -19.23 -14.98
CA ARG A 35 -16.96 -18.09 -14.53
C ARG A 35 -17.83 -16.95 -14.03
N ASP A 36 -17.65 -16.53 -12.79
CA ASP A 36 -18.12 -15.25 -12.26
C ASP A 36 -16.91 -14.38 -11.88
N ARG A 37 -16.55 -13.45 -12.77
CA ARG A 37 -15.35 -12.59 -12.70
C ARG A 37 -14.06 -13.39 -12.53
N SER A 38 -13.67 -13.61 -11.28
CA SER A 38 -12.42 -14.24 -10.88
C SER A 38 -12.65 -15.59 -10.18
N LEU A 39 -13.89 -15.89 -9.82
CA LEU A 39 -14.38 -17.14 -9.25
C LEU A 39 -14.82 -18.08 -10.38
N TYR A 40 -14.54 -19.36 -10.20
CA TYR A 40 -14.99 -20.43 -11.10
C TYR A 40 -15.72 -21.48 -10.28
N TYR A 41 -16.84 -22.01 -10.75
CA TYR A 41 -17.63 -22.95 -9.96
C TYR A 41 -18.44 -23.92 -10.83
N CYS A 42 -18.84 -25.03 -10.22
CA CYS A 42 -19.87 -25.95 -10.68
C CYS A 42 -20.75 -26.31 -9.47
N ASP A 43 -21.64 -27.30 -9.63
CA ASP A 43 -22.54 -27.73 -8.55
C ASP A 43 -21.79 -28.41 -7.38
N ASP A 44 -20.55 -28.84 -7.59
CA ASP A 44 -19.79 -29.65 -6.63
C ASP A 44 -18.76 -28.83 -5.82
N PHE A 45 -18.26 -27.73 -6.37
CA PHE A 45 -17.25 -26.88 -5.73
C PHE A 45 -17.15 -25.51 -6.40
N ALA A 46 -16.52 -24.58 -5.70
CA ALA A 46 -16.06 -23.31 -6.24
C ALA A 46 -14.55 -23.17 -6.04
N ILE A 47 -13.84 -22.52 -6.97
CA ILE A 47 -12.39 -22.38 -6.94
C ILE A 47 -11.93 -21.00 -7.41
N ARG A 48 -10.92 -20.48 -6.72
CA ARG A 48 -10.20 -19.25 -7.05
C ARG A 48 -8.71 -19.53 -7.22
N PHE A 49 -8.14 -19.10 -8.34
CA PHE A 49 -6.71 -19.23 -8.61
C PHE A 49 -5.91 -18.00 -8.18
N SER A 50 -4.83 -18.23 -7.44
CA SER A 50 -3.85 -17.23 -7.01
C SER A 50 -2.44 -17.65 -7.44
N SER A 51 -1.50 -16.71 -7.44
CA SER A 51 -0.08 -16.97 -7.71
C SER A 51 0.77 -16.44 -6.57
N GLY A 52 1.85 -17.16 -6.22
CA GLY A 52 2.77 -16.77 -5.16
C GLY A 52 4.14 -17.41 -5.33
N ALA A 53 5.15 -16.91 -4.60
CA ALA A 53 6.50 -17.45 -4.63
C ALA A 53 6.69 -18.71 -3.75
N GLY A 54 5.73 -18.98 -2.85
CA GLY A 54 5.71 -20.14 -1.97
C GLY A 54 4.33 -20.29 -1.33
N SER A 55 4.21 -21.10 -0.27
CA SER A 55 2.94 -21.44 0.39
C SER A 55 2.26 -20.28 1.14
N SER A 56 3.01 -19.21 1.42
CA SER A 56 2.51 -17.98 2.04
C SER A 56 2.12 -16.94 0.98
N PHE A 57 0.92 -16.37 1.12
CA PHE A 57 0.41 -15.35 0.20
C PHE A 57 -0.58 -14.42 0.90
N SER A 58 -0.53 -13.13 0.59
CA SER A 58 -1.38 -12.10 1.21
C SER A 58 -2.27 -11.36 0.20
N ASN A 59 -2.34 -11.88 -1.04
CA ASN A 59 -3.16 -11.28 -2.08
C ASN A 59 -4.65 -11.39 -1.70
N THR A 60 -5.44 -10.38 -2.08
CA THR A 60 -6.89 -10.41 -1.90
C THR A 60 -7.52 -11.52 -2.74
N ILE A 61 -8.35 -12.34 -2.11
CA ILE A 61 -8.94 -13.54 -2.72
C ILE A 61 -10.30 -13.22 -3.31
N LEU A 62 -11.22 -12.79 -2.46
CA LEU A 62 -12.61 -12.55 -2.82
C LEU A 62 -13.27 -11.59 -1.83
N SER A 63 -14.34 -10.92 -2.25
CA SER A 63 -15.21 -10.21 -1.32
C SER A 63 -16.06 -11.20 -0.52
N LEU A 64 -16.40 -10.84 0.72
CA LEU A 64 -17.27 -11.66 1.57
C LEU A 64 -18.67 -11.85 0.95
N SER A 65 -19.19 -10.82 0.27
CA SER A 65 -20.45 -10.87 -0.45
C SER A 65 -20.46 -11.87 -1.62
N ASN A 66 -19.32 -12.06 -2.29
CA ASN A 66 -19.20 -13.07 -3.34
C ASN A 66 -18.96 -14.46 -2.76
N LEU A 67 -18.23 -14.58 -1.64
CA LEU A 67 -18.09 -15.85 -0.93
C LEU A 67 -19.46 -16.36 -0.46
N LYS A 68 -20.32 -15.50 0.08
CA LYS A 68 -21.68 -15.86 0.53
C LYS A 68 -22.47 -16.66 -0.53
N LYS A 69 -22.30 -16.31 -1.81
CA LYS A 69 -23.00 -16.99 -2.91
C LYS A 69 -22.61 -18.46 -3.07
N VAL A 70 -21.39 -18.83 -2.68
CA VAL A 70 -20.81 -20.16 -2.89
C VAL A 70 -20.33 -20.84 -1.61
N ASP A 71 -20.53 -20.23 -0.44
CA ASP A 71 -20.06 -20.78 0.84
C ASP A 71 -20.74 -22.12 1.18
N HIS A 72 -21.90 -22.40 0.59
CA HIS A 72 -22.57 -23.70 0.70
C HIS A 72 -21.90 -24.83 -0.10
N LEU A 73 -20.86 -24.52 -0.89
CA LEU A 73 -20.02 -25.46 -1.63
C LEU A 73 -18.60 -25.43 -1.05
N PRO A 74 -17.77 -26.47 -1.27
CA PRO A 74 -16.34 -26.39 -1.00
C PRO A 74 -15.74 -25.24 -1.80
N PHE A 75 -15.38 -24.14 -1.12
CA PHE A 75 -14.74 -23.00 -1.75
C PHE A 75 -13.23 -23.11 -1.60
N LEU A 76 -12.56 -23.33 -2.71
CA LEU A 76 -11.14 -23.64 -2.80
C LEU A 76 -10.34 -22.43 -3.26
N VAL A 77 -9.15 -22.27 -2.68
CA VAL A 77 -8.13 -21.37 -3.18
C VAL A 77 -6.93 -22.19 -3.63
N CYS A 78 -6.69 -22.19 -4.95
CA CYS A 78 -5.53 -22.83 -5.57
C CYS A 78 -4.42 -21.81 -5.76
N LEU A 79 -3.37 -21.92 -4.96
CA LEU A 79 -2.15 -21.12 -5.06
C LEU A 79 -1.14 -21.82 -5.95
N VAL A 80 -0.87 -21.22 -7.11
CA VAL A 80 0.14 -21.69 -8.07
C VAL A 80 1.49 -21.09 -7.69
N THR A 81 2.48 -21.94 -7.46
CA THR A 81 3.87 -21.54 -7.14
C THR A 81 4.85 -22.20 -8.13
N PRO A 82 6.15 -21.81 -8.12
CA PRO A 82 7.14 -22.38 -9.02
C PRO A 82 7.36 -23.89 -8.89
N THR A 83 7.22 -24.45 -7.69
CA THR A 83 7.54 -25.85 -7.40
C THR A 83 6.29 -26.70 -7.23
N GLU A 84 5.29 -26.20 -6.50
CA GLU A 84 4.09 -26.96 -6.16
C GLU A 84 2.83 -26.07 -6.17
N ASN A 85 1.67 -26.69 -6.34
CA ASN A 85 0.39 -26.01 -6.21
C ASN A 85 -0.18 -26.34 -4.83
N HIS A 86 -0.62 -25.32 -4.10
CA HIS A 86 -1.31 -25.54 -2.84
C HIS A 86 -2.81 -25.30 -3.00
N VAL A 87 -3.63 -26.16 -2.39
CA VAL A 87 -5.09 -25.98 -2.36
C VAL A 87 -5.54 -25.90 -0.92
N PHE A 88 -6.29 -24.85 -0.62
CA PHE A 88 -6.84 -24.59 0.71
C PHE A 88 -8.36 -24.48 0.62
N LEU A 89 -9.07 -25.03 1.60
CA LEU A 89 -10.47 -24.69 1.84
C LEU A 89 -10.54 -23.30 2.46
N ALA A 90 -11.39 -22.42 1.90
CA ALA A 90 -11.49 -21.02 2.28
C ALA A 90 -12.95 -20.58 2.55
N ASN A 91 -13.83 -21.55 2.83
CA ASN A 91 -15.16 -21.29 3.37
C ASN A 91 -15.08 -20.48 4.68
N THR A 92 -16.17 -19.84 5.07
CA THR A 92 -16.20 -18.93 6.23
C THR A 92 -15.65 -19.55 7.52
N THR A 93 -15.80 -20.86 7.77
CA THR A 93 -15.19 -21.55 8.93
C THR A 93 -13.67 -21.52 8.93
N LEU A 94 -13.05 -21.49 7.75
CA LEU A 94 -11.60 -21.49 7.57
C LEU A 94 -11.03 -20.08 7.36
N LEU A 95 -11.81 -19.03 7.66
CA LEU A 95 -11.35 -17.66 7.65
C LEU A 95 -11.10 -17.16 9.08
N ARG A 96 -9.96 -16.51 9.30
CA ARG A 96 -9.61 -15.90 10.58
C ARG A 96 -10.33 -14.57 10.79
N LYS A 97 -10.39 -13.75 9.73
CA LYS A 97 -10.96 -12.40 9.75
C LYS A 97 -11.27 -11.92 8.32
N ILE A 98 -11.92 -10.77 8.23
CA ILE A 98 -12.10 -10.00 7.01
C ILE A 98 -11.17 -8.78 7.06
N SER A 99 -10.65 -8.38 5.92
CA SER A 99 -9.65 -7.32 5.79
C SER A 99 -10.21 -5.92 6.09
N HIS A 100 -9.34 -5.06 6.65
CA HIS A 100 -9.58 -3.76 7.28
C HIS A 100 -10.20 -2.63 6.44
N SER A 101 -10.33 -2.80 5.13
CA SER A 101 -11.09 -1.84 4.30
C SER A 101 -12.59 -1.89 4.57
N SER A 102 -13.06 -2.84 5.38
CA SER A 102 -14.45 -3.11 5.69
C SER A 102 -14.95 -2.40 6.95
N GLN A 103 -14.73 -1.08 7.05
CA GLN A 103 -15.18 -0.25 8.20
C GLN A 103 -16.68 -0.36 8.52
N GLU A 104 -17.47 -0.95 7.63
CA GLU A 104 -18.89 -1.16 7.80
C GLU A 104 -19.30 -2.62 7.94
N LEU A 105 -18.36 -3.58 8.08
CA LEU A 105 -18.70 -4.99 8.23
C LEU A 105 -19.52 -5.18 9.50
N ARG A 106 -20.78 -5.56 9.30
CA ARG A 106 -21.73 -5.91 10.35
C ARG A 106 -22.50 -7.13 9.89
N VAL A 107 -23.17 -7.78 10.81
CA VAL A 107 -24.05 -8.93 10.49
C VAL A 107 -25.13 -8.50 9.48
N ASP A 108 -25.60 -7.25 9.55
CA ASP A 108 -26.58 -6.65 8.63
C ASP A 108 -25.96 -5.95 7.41
N ASN A 109 -24.62 -5.87 7.31
CA ASN A 109 -23.92 -5.19 6.21
C ASN A 109 -22.65 -5.96 5.81
N ILE A 110 -22.82 -6.87 4.85
CA ILE A 110 -21.78 -7.79 4.39
C ILE A 110 -20.88 -7.09 3.36
N LYS A 111 -19.95 -6.26 3.85
CA LYS A 111 -18.91 -5.60 3.05
C LYS A 111 -17.51 -6.02 3.49
N GLY A 112 -16.59 -6.12 2.53
CA GLY A 112 -15.20 -6.46 2.80
C GLY A 112 -14.66 -7.58 1.91
N SER A 113 -13.35 -7.80 2.00
CA SER A 113 -12.63 -8.88 1.34
C SER A 113 -11.71 -9.60 2.30
N PHE A 114 -11.30 -10.81 1.97
CA PHE A 114 -10.29 -11.56 2.74
C PHE A 114 -9.07 -11.82 1.87
N ASN A 115 -7.92 -11.92 2.52
CA ASN A 115 -6.65 -12.22 1.88
C ASN A 115 -6.27 -13.68 2.08
N GLY A 116 -5.31 -14.17 1.29
CA GLY A 116 -4.76 -15.52 1.44
C GLY A 116 -4.18 -15.79 2.84
N SER A 117 -3.66 -14.74 3.49
CA SER A 117 -3.09 -14.80 4.84
C SER A 117 -4.15 -15.00 5.92
N ASP A 118 -5.42 -14.69 5.62
CA ASP A 118 -6.53 -14.84 6.55
C ASP A 118 -7.12 -16.27 6.52
N ILE A 119 -6.71 -17.10 5.54
CA ILE A 119 -7.12 -18.50 5.46
C ILE A 119 -6.38 -19.30 6.54
N ILE A 120 -7.13 -19.98 7.40
CA ILE A 120 -6.64 -20.82 8.48
C ILE A 120 -5.94 -22.04 7.88
N ARG A 121 -4.72 -22.34 8.37
CA ARG A 121 -3.89 -23.46 7.90
C ARG A 121 -4.10 -24.75 8.68
N ASP A 122 -4.58 -24.63 9.90
CA ASP A 122 -4.86 -25.73 10.81
C ASP A 122 -6.10 -25.37 11.62
N LEU A 123 -7.10 -26.25 11.63
CA LEU A 123 -8.31 -26.11 12.42
C LEU A 123 -8.35 -27.25 13.44
N GLU A 124 -8.09 -26.95 14.71
CA GLU A 124 -8.11 -27.92 15.81
C GLU A 124 -7.27 -29.18 15.53
N GLY A 125 -6.07 -29.01 14.96
CA GLY A 125 -5.16 -30.11 14.61
C GLY A 125 -5.48 -30.80 13.29
N ILE A 126 -6.43 -30.28 12.50
CA ILE A 126 -6.71 -30.74 11.14
C ILE A 126 -6.09 -29.75 10.15
N THR A 127 -5.04 -30.18 9.46
CA THR A 127 -4.33 -29.38 8.46
C THR A 127 -5.24 -29.06 7.26
N ASN A 128 -5.23 -27.81 6.81
CA ASN A 128 -5.99 -27.34 5.65
C ASN A 128 -5.22 -27.66 4.36
N GLU A 129 -5.32 -28.90 3.93
CA GLU A 129 -4.63 -29.44 2.76
C GLU A 129 -5.52 -30.45 2.01
N PRO A 130 -5.20 -30.82 0.76
CA PRO A 130 -6.06 -31.67 -0.08
C PRO A 130 -6.60 -32.93 0.60
N ALA A 131 -5.79 -33.60 1.42
CA ALA A 131 -6.17 -34.83 2.11
C ALA A 131 -7.33 -34.64 3.12
N ASN A 132 -7.47 -33.42 3.68
CA ASN A 132 -8.42 -33.11 4.74
C ASN A 132 -9.58 -32.21 4.28
N ILE A 133 -9.58 -31.72 3.03
CA ILE A 133 -10.58 -30.76 2.53
C ILE A 133 -12.02 -31.26 2.73
N GLN A 134 -12.31 -32.53 2.42
CA GLN A 134 -13.65 -33.07 2.59
C GLN A 134 -14.09 -33.02 4.06
N ARG A 135 -13.21 -33.45 4.98
CA ARG A 135 -13.47 -33.44 6.42
C ARG A 135 -13.68 -32.01 6.94
N LEU A 136 -12.85 -31.07 6.52
CA LEU A 136 -12.98 -29.65 6.89
C LEU A 136 -14.27 -29.04 6.34
N PHE A 137 -14.69 -29.43 5.14
CA PHE A 137 -15.94 -28.97 4.56
C PHE A 137 -17.16 -29.56 5.27
N ASP A 138 -17.10 -30.83 5.69
CA ASP A 138 -18.17 -31.44 6.50
C ASP A 138 -18.34 -30.70 7.85
N ILE A 139 -17.25 -30.26 8.49
CA ILE A 139 -17.30 -29.39 9.68
C ILE A 139 -17.96 -28.03 9.35
N HIS A 140 -17.56 -27.43 8.23
CA HIS A 140 -18.12 -26.16 7.78
C HIS A 140 -19.63 -26.25 7.54
N ARG A 141 -20.11 -27.34 6.92
CA ARG A 141 -21.52 -27.52 6.52
C ARG A 141 -22.49 -27.45 7.71
N GLU A 142 -22.06 -27.86 8.90
CA GLU A 142 -22.89 -27.83 10.11
C GLU A 142 -23.15 -26.40 10.64
N ILE A 143 -22.25 -25.45 10.34
CA ILE A 143 -22.37 -24.05 10.82
C ILE A 143 -22.77 -23.12 9.67
N GLY A 144 -22.14 -23.30 8.50
CA GLY A 144 -22.35 -22.50 7.30
C GLY A 144 -21.99 -21.02 7.45
N PHE A 145 -22.38 -20.24 6.44
CA PHE A 145 -22.06 -18.82 6.36
C PHE A 145 -22.63 -18.01 7.54
N GLU A 146 -23.93 -18.15 7.79
CA GLU A 146 -24.65 -17.33 8.77
C GLU A 146 -24.16 -17.59 10.21
N GLY A 147 -23.81 -18.83 10.54
CA GLY A 147 -23.24 -19.16 11.85
C GLY A 147 -21.82 -18.64 12.05
N ASN A 148 -21.03 -18.50 10.97
CA ASN A 148 -19.66 -17.97 11.04
C ASN A 148 -19.58 -16.44 10.96
N LEU A 149 -20.60 -15.78 10.40
CA LEU A 149 -20.59 -14.34 10.20
C LEU A 149 -20.38 -13.54 11.52
N PRO A 150 -21.06 -13.85 12.64
CA PRO A 150 -20.86 -13.12 13.90
C PRO A 150 -19.40 -13.17 14.38
N ARG A 151 -18.76 -14.35 14.34
CA ARG A 151 -17.35 -14.46 14.75
C ARG A 151 -16.44 -13.69 13.81
N LEU A 152 -16.70 -13.70 12.49
CA LEU A 152 -15.88 -12.95 11.53
C LEU A 152 -16.02 -11.45 11.73
N VAL A 153 -17.23 -10.96 12.02
CA VAL A 153 -17.50 -9.57 12.40
C VAL A 153 -16.76 -9.22 13.68
N GLU A 154 -16.92 -10.04 14.73
CA GLU A 154 -16.28 -9.85 16.03
C GLU A 154 -14.75 -9.83 15.91
N TRP A 155 -14.15 -10.84 15.28
CA TRP A 155 -12.70 -10.91 15.06
C TRP A 155 -12.17 -9.78 14.19
N THR A 156 -12.98 -9.26 13.26
CA THR A 156 -12.62 -8.10 12.43
C THR A 156 -12.70 -6.78 13.21
N ASN A 157 -13.67 -6.65 14.12
CA ASN A 157 -13.85 -5.49 14.99
C ASN A 157 -12.87 -5.49 16.17
N ASN A 158 -12.51 -6.66 16.69
CA ASN A 158 -11.54 -6.86 17.77
C ASN A 158 -10.09 -6.87 17.28
N ILE A 159 -9.82 -6.46 16.04
CA ILE A 159 -8.45 -6.35 15.58
C ILE A 159 -7.74 -5.26 16.39
N ALA A 160 -6.90 -5.72 17.32
CA ALA A 160 -6.03 -4.88 18.11
C ALA A 160 -5.24 -3.97 17.18
N PRO A 161 -5.32 -2.64 17.38
CA PRO A 161 -4.58 -1.69 16.57
C PRO A 161 -3.07 -1.96 16.66
N THR A 162 -2.41 -2.32 15.55
CA THR A 162 -0.95 -2.58 15.55
C THR A 162 -0.10 -1.32 15.37
N GLY A 163 -0.75 -0.15 15.25
CA GLY A 163 -0.06 1.14 15.12
C GLY A 163 0.34 1.75 16.47
N HIS A 164 1.05 2.87 16.42
CA HIS A 164 1.27 3.74 17.58
C HIS A 164 0.62 5.09 17.29
N LYS A 165 -0.38 5.48 18.09
CA LYS A 165 -0.97 6.83 18.02
C LYS A 165 -0.08 7.74 18.86
N PHE A 166 0.54 8.74 18.22
CA PHE A 166 1.46 9.62 18.92
C PHE A 166 0.72 10.44 19.99
N VAL A 167 1.15 10.37 21.25
CA VAL A 167 0.53 11.13 22.34
C VAL A 167 1.22 12.48 22.41
N VAL A 168 0.48 13.55 22.12
CA VAL A 168 0.99 14.92 22.20
C VAL A 168 0.90 15.37 23.66
N LEU A 169 2.06 15.54 24.31
CA LEU A 169 2.14 16.10 25.66
C LEU A 169 2.07 17.63 25.61
N PRO A 170 1.67 18.31 26.71
CA PRO A 170 1.54 19.77 26.74
C PRO A 170 2.80 20.52 26.30
N GLU A 171 3.98 20.04 26.67
CA GLU A 171 5.27 20.60 26.28
C GLU A 171 5.57 20.43 24.78
N MET A 172 5.10 19.33 24.17
CA MET A 172 5.25 19.06 22.74
C MET A 172 4.28 19.89 21.91
N GLU A 173 3.08 20.17 22.44
CA GLU A 173 2.07 20.97 21.75
C GLU A 173 2.61 22.35 21.37
N ALA A 174 3.29 23.03 22.30
CA ALA A 174 3.91 24.32 22.02
C ALA A 174 4.94 24.23 20.88
N MET A 175 5.77 23.18 20.87
CA MET A 175 6.77 22.95 19.82
C MET A 175 6.14 22.68 18.46
N ILE A 176 5.08 21.86 18.42
CA ILE A 176 4.31 21.56 17.21
C ILE A 176 3.68 22.84 16.67
N LEU A 177 3.01 23.63 17.53
CA LEU A 177 2.31 24.85 17.11
C LEU A 177 3.27 25.98 16.66
N ASP A 178 4.54 25.93 17.06
CA ASP A 178 5.59 26.83 16.54
C ASP A 178 6.19 26.36 15.19
N ALA A 179 5.94 25.12 14.75
CA ALA A 179 6.47 24.60 13.49
C ALA A 179 6.21 25.48 12.26
N PRO A 180 5.04 26.12 12.08
CA PRO A 180 4.83 27.06 10.97
C PRO A 180 5.76 28.28 11.01
N SER A 181 6.15 28.74 12.20
CA SER A 181 7.13 29.83 12.35
C SER A 181 8.53 29.36 11.99
N ARG A 182 8.95 28.15 12.40
CA ARG A 182 10.23 27.56 11.99
C ARG A 182 10.31 27.38 10.48
N ALA A 183 9.28 26.80 9.86
CA ALA A 183 9.21 26.61 8.42
C ALA A 183 9.26 27.94 7.65
N ALA A 184 8.52 28.95 8.09
CA ALA A 184 8.54 30.27 7.45
C ALA A 184 9.92 30.93 7.51
N LYS A 185 10.68 30.75 8.61
CA LYS A 185 12.06 31.23 8.73
C LYS A 185 13.02 30.43 7.85
N PHE A 186 12.86 29.10 7.79
CA PHE A 186 13.70 28.23 6.97
C PHE A 186 13.58 28.56 5.49
N ILE A 187 12.37 28.74 4.95
CA ILE A 187 12.13 28.98 3.51
C ILE A 187 12.92 30.19 2.97
N ILE A 188 13.15 31.21 3.81
CA ILE A 188 13.89 32.42 3.45
C ILE A 188 15.38 32.38 3.84
N SER A 189 15.86 31.26 4.39
CA SER A 189 17.24 31.11 4.86
C SER A 189 18.17 30.61 3.74
N ALA A 190 19.48 30.78 3.95
CA ALA A 190 20.50 30.19 3.09
C ALA A 190 20.48 28.65 3.13
N ASP A 191 20.01 28.05 4.23
CA ASP A 191 19.91 26.60 4.38
C ASP A 191 18.87 26.01 3.43
N ALA A 192 17.72 26.69 3.23
CA ALA A 192 16.73 26.26 2.25
C ALA A 192 17.28 26.32 0.81
N VAL A 193 18.05 27.35 0.48
CA VAL A 193 18.72 27.44 -0.83
C VAL A 193 19.71 26.29 -1.01
N THR A 194 20.46 25.97 0.04
CA THR A 194 21.47 24.90 0.01
C THR A 194 20.81 23.51 -0.10
N LEU A 195 19.71 23.28 0.64
CA LEU A 195 18.92 22.06 0.54
C LEU A 195 18.33 21.89 -0.87
N LYS A 196 17.74 22.96 -1.43
CA LYS A 196 17.18 22.91 -2.78
C LYS A 196 18.27 22.60 -3.81
N LYS A 197 19.41 23.26 -3.72
CA LYS A 197 20.53 23.07 -4.64
C LYS A 197 21.01 21.62 -4.65
N GLU A 198 21.18 20.98 -3.49
CA GLU A 198 21.60 19.58 -3.43
C GLU A 198 20.59 18.64 -4.10
N LEU A 199 19.30 18.85 -3.86
CA LEU A 199 18.24 18.03 -4.47
C LEU A 199 18.14 18.28 -5.98
N ASP A 200 18.32 19.52 -6.43
CA ASP A 200 18.36 19.89 -7.85
C ASP A 200 19.54 19.23 -8.56
N GLU A 201 20.74 19.28 -7.96
CA GLU A 201 21.96 18.65 -8.52
C GLU A 201 21.80 17.14 -8.67
N ARG A 202 21.11 16.48 -7.72
CA ARG A 202 20.80 15.04 -7.83
C ARG A 202 19.79 14.75 -8.94
N VAL A 203 18.76 15.58 -9.09
CA VAL A 203 17.79 15.47 -10.20
C VAL A 203 18.48 15.67 -11.55
N GLU A 204 19.38 16.66 -11.65
CA GLU A 204 20.14 16.92 -12.87
C GLU A 204 21.05 15.73 -13.22
N ARG A 205 21.78 15.21 -12.22
CA ARG A 205 22.66 14.05 -12.38
C ARG A 205 21.94 12.82 -12.92
N PHE A 206 20.71 12.56 -12.48
CA PHE A 206 19.93 11.37 -12.84
C PHE A 206 18.73 11.69 -13.76
N ASN A 207 18.80 12.80 -14.51
CA ASN A 207 17.68 13.28 -15.32
C ASN A 207 17.18 12.22 -16.32
N ASN A 208 18.09 11.60 -17.06
CA ASN A 208 17.73 10.57 -18.06
C ASN A 208 17.02 9.38 -17.41
N GLU A 209 17.53 8.91 -16.28
CA GLU A 209 16.98 7.78 -15.52
C GLU A 209 15.62 8.13 -14.92
N ILE A 210 15.44 9.35 -14.43
CA ILE A 210 14.15 9.85 -13.94
C ILE A 210 13.13 9.87 -15.08
N LEU A 211 13.51 10.33 -16.28
CA LEU A 211 12.62 10.32 -17.45
C LEU A 211 12.25 8.90 -17.86
N VAL A 212 13.19 7.96 -17.89
CA VAL A 212 12.89 6.55 -18.19
C VAL A 212 11.98 5.95 -17.11
N ALA A 213 12.28 6.17 -15.83
CA ALA A 213 11.46 5.69 -14.73
C ALA A 213 10.05 6.28 -14.77
N SER A 214 9.88 7.53 -15.22
CA SER A 214 8.58 8.19 -15.35
C SER A 214 7.60 7.46 -16.27
N MET A 215 8.12 6.68 -17.23
CA MET A 215 7.33 5.88 -18.17
C MET A 215 6.84 4.54 -17.58
N ILE A 216 7.27 4.17 -16.38
CA ILE A 216 6.81 2.95 -15.71
C ILE A 216 5.33 3.09 -15.35
N GLU A 217 4.48 2.18 -15.84
CA GLU A 217 3.03 2.22 -15.60
C GLU A 217 2.66 2.09 -14.12
N ASN A 218 3.36 1.20 -13.39
CA ASN A 218 3.10 0.99 -11.98
C ASN A 218 3.57 2.19 -11.15
N VAL A 219 2.60 2.99 -10.69
CA VAL A 219 2.82 4.23 -9.92
C VAL A 219 3.70 4.04 -8.69
N ASN A 220 3.53 2.93 -7.96
CA ASN A 220 4.30 2.66 -6.75
C ASN A 220 5.76 2.31 -7.05
N VAL A 221 5.99 1.54 -8.12
CA VAL A 221 7.35 1.19 -8.57
C VAL A 221 8.04 2.43 -9.12
N ARG A 222 7.35 3.19 -9.97
CA ARG A 222 7.82 4.47 -10.52
C ARG A 222 8.24 5.43 -9.43
N GLY A 223 7.36 5.71 -8.46
CA GLY A 223 7.62 6.63 -7.36
C GLY A 223 8.87 6.24 -6.58
N ARG A 224 8.93 4.98 -6.12
CA ARG A 224 10.07 4.45 -5.34
C ARG A 224 11.40 4.52 -6.05
N ILE A 225 11.43 4.29 -7.36
CA ILE A 225 12.67 4.37 -8.14
C ILE A 225 13.14 5.81 -8.20
N ILE A 226 12.25 6.76 -8.51
CA ILE A 226 12.60 8.18 -8.62
C ILE A 226 13.01 8.75 -7.25
N GLU A 227 12.26 8.41 -6.19
CA GLU A 227 12.62 8.70 -4.79
C GLU A 227 14.03 8.20 -4.48
N TYR A 228 14.33 6.93 -4.81
CA TYR A 228 15.65 6.35 -4.54
C TYR A 228 16.79 6.97 -5.37
N LEU A 229 16.54 7.33 -6.64
CA LEU A 229 17.53 8.03 -7.48
C LEU A 229 17.91 9.39 -6.87
N ILE A 230 16.95 10.09 -6.26
CA ILE A 230 17.16 11.43 -5.70
C ILE A 230 17.67 11.36 -4.25
N ALA A 231 17.16 10.45 -3.43
CA ALA A 231 17.36 10.50 -1.98
C ALA A 231 18.04 9.26 -1.38
N GLY A 232 18.14 8.14 -2.10
CA GLY A 232 18.74 6.91 -1.57
C GLY A 232 20.26 7.00 -1.44
N ASP A 233 20.85 6.34 -0.45
CA ASP A 233 22.30 6.46 -0.14
C ASP A 233 23.15 5.25 -0.57
N ASP A 234 22.55 4.13 -1.02
CA ASP A 234 23.31 2.97 -1.51
C ASP A 234 23.56 3.08 -3.03
N ASP A 235 24.78 3.50 -3.36
CA ASP A 235 25.29 3.67 -4.72
C ASP A 235 25.30 2.34 -5.51
N ALA A 236 25.57 1.20 -4.88
CA ALA A 236 25.61 -0.09 -5.56
C ALA A 236 24.21 -0.56 -5.98
N LEU A 237 23.18 -0.31 -5.15
CA LEU A 237 21.80 -0.49 -5.55
C LEU A 237 21.37 0.54 -6.61
N ARG A 238 21.84 1.79 -6.50
CA ARG A 238 21.56 2.83 -7.49
C ARG A 238 22.07 2.42 -8.87
N GLU A 239 23.33 2.04 -9.00
CA GLU A 239 23.92 1.57 -10.26
C GLU A 239 23.18 0.35 -10.85
N ARG A 240 22.72 -0.58 -10.00
CA ARG A 240 21.89 -1.71 -10.45
C ARG A 240 20.54 -1.26 -11.01
N LEU A 241 19.90 -0.25 -10.40
CA LEU A 241 18.65 0.33 -10.89
C LEU A 241 18.87 1.05 -12.22
N ILE A 242 19.92 1.86 -12.33
CA ILE A 242 20.30 2.55 -13.57
C ILE A 242 20.51 1.54 -14.70
N THR A 243 21.31 0.51 -14.44
CA THR A 243 21.58 -0.58 -15.40
C THR A 243 20.29 -1.29 -15.83
N ALA A 244 19.35 -1.52 -14.90
CA ALA A 244 18.07 -2.15 -15.21
C ALA A 244 17.16 -1.25 -16.06
N LEU A 245 17.13 0.05 -15.80
CA LEU A 245 16.34 1.04 -16.56
C LEU A 245 16.89 1.22 -17.99
N GLN A 246 18.21 1.23 -18.16
CA GLN A 246 18.86 1.38 -19.46
C GLN A 246 18.71 0.12 -20.33
N ASN A 247 18.72 -1.07 -19.72
CA ASN A 247 18.54 -2.34 -20.42
C ASN A 247 17.05 -2.72 -20.48
N ARG A 248 16.32 -2.12 -21.45
CA ARG A 248 14.90 -2.39 -21.78
C ARG A 248 14.53 -3.89 -21.98
N THR A 249 15.51 -4.78 -22.00
CA THR A 249 15.42 -6.22 -22.30
C THR A 249 15.73 -7.14 -21.12
N THR A 250 15.87 -6.65 -19.89
CA THR A 250 16.18 -7.55 -18.75
C THR A 250 14.99 -8.44 -18.40
N ALA A 251 15.03 -9.68 -18.92
CA ALA A 251 14.23 -10.83 -18.49
C ALA A 251 14.35 -11.16 -16.97
N LYS A 252 15.13 -10.37 -16.21
CA LYS A 252 15.34 -10.49 -14.77
C LYS A 252 14.54 -9.50 -13.91
N GLY A 253 13.82 -8.54 -14.50
CA GLY A 253 13.00 -7.58 -13.76
C GLY A 253 13.81 -6.59 -12.91
N LEU A 254 13.13 -5.59 -12.33
CA LEU A 254 13.73 -4.61 -11.42
C LEU A 254 14.22 -5.31 -10.12
N PRO A 255 15.38 -4.92 -9.55
CA PRO A 255 15.85 -5.42 -8.27
C PRO A 255 14.78 -5.23 -7.19
N ALA A 256 14.61 -6.21 -6.31
CA ALA A 256 13.83 -5.99 -5.09
C ALA A 256 14.59 -5.04 -4.17
N PHE A 257 14.03 -3.86 -3.90
CA PHE A 257 14.55 -2.94 -2.90
C PHE A 257 13.43 -2.50 -1.95
N ARG A 258 13.79 -2.28 -0.69
CA ARG A 258 12.91 -1.73 0.34
C ARG A 258 13.40 -0.33 0.65
N THR A 259 12.53 0.66 0.49
CA THR A 259 12.72 1.96 1.14
C THR A 259 12.36 1.79 2.61
N GLU A 260 13.15 2.38 3.52
CA GLU A 260 12.81 2.38 4.93
C GLU A 260 11.51 3.15 5.14
N ASN A 261 10.69 2.74 6.12
CA ASN A 261 9.45 3.44 6.44
C ASN A 261 9.75 4.66 7.33
N THR A 262 10.62 5.58 6.90
CA THR A 262 10.88 6.87 7.56
C THR A 262 9.73 7.85 7.28
N LEU A 263 9.83 9.10 7.75
CA LEU A 263 8.81 10.12 7.52
C LEU A 263 9.09 10.89 6.21
N GLY A 264 10.33 11.29 5.95
CA GLY A 264 10.82 11.76 4.65
C GLY A 264 11.85 10.83 3.99
N ASP A 265 12.19 11.12 2.74
CA ASP A 265 13.15 10.36 1.93
C ASP A 265 14.59 10.88 2.10
N TYR A 266 14.75 12.19 2.36
CA TYR A 266 16.05 12.84 2.55
C TYR A 266 16.08 13.62 3.86
N GLN A 267 17.15 13.44 4.63
CA GLN A 267 17.38 14.15 5.88
C GLN A 267 18.60 15.06 5.76
N ARG A 268 18.51 16.26 6.35
CA ARG A 268 19.66 17.15 6.45
C ARG A 268 19.63 17.97 7.74
N ILE A 269 20.76 17.97 8.44
CA ILE A 269 20.98 18.72 9.67
C ILE A 269 21.80 19.96 9.35
N PHE A 270 21.27 21.12 9.71
CA PHE A 270 21.91 22.43 9.73
C PHE A 270 22.07 22.88 11.18
N ASP A 271 22.83 23.96 11.41
CA ASP A 271 23.03 24.49 12.76
C ASP A 271 21.70 24.85 13.44
N GLU A 272 20.78 25.46 12.70
CA GLU A 272 19.48 25.94 13.22
C GLU A 272 18.28 25.06 12.83
N TYR A 273 18.46 24.08 11.95
CA TYR A 273 17.36 23.31 11.38
C TYR A 273 17.67 21.83 11.25
N PHE A 274 16.71 20.99 11.62
CA PHE A 274 16.68 19.59 11.24
C PHE A 274 15.58 19.38 10.22
N THR A 275 15.98 19.08 8.99
CA THR A 275 15.06 18.95 7.86
C THR A 275 14.80 17.49 7.50
N GLU A 276 13.52 17.18 7.31
CA GLU A 276 13.09 15.97 6.62
C GLU A 276 12.36 16.38 5.34
N THR A 277 12.74 15.79 4.22
CA THR A 277 12.20 16.09 2.91
C THR A 277 11.63 14.85 2.27
N ASP A 278 10.35 14.89 1.93
CA ASP A 278 9.66 13.85 1.17
C ASP A 278 9.66 14.23 -0.33
N VAL A 279 10.18 13.32 -1.15
CA VAL A 279 10.32 13.51 -2.60
C VAL A 279 9.07 12.98 -3.28
N LYS A 280 8.47 13.77 -4.16
CA LYS A 280 7.23 13.39 -4.84
C LYS A 280 7.28 13.75 -6.32
N THR A 281 7.07 12.76 -7.17
CA THR A 281 7.00 12.97 -8.62
C THR A 281 5.57 13.25 -9.08
N LYS A 282 5.38 14.30 -9.87
CA LYS A 282 4.11 14.61 -10.55
C LYS A 282 4.30 14.48 -12.05
N ILE A 283 3.62 13.49 -12.64
CA ILE A 283 3.49 13.39 -14.10
C ILE A 283 2.43 14.40 -14.53
N MET A 284 2.83 15.45 -15.27
CA MET A 284 1.97 16.62 -15.47
C MET A 284 0.74 16.32 -16.33
N ILE A 285 0.83 15.34 -17.23
CA ILE A 285 -0.29 14.89 -18.06
C ILE A 285 -1.28 13.97 -17.33
N LEU A 286 -0.95 13.48 -16.12
CA LEU A 286 -1.78 12.53 -15.38
C LEU A 286 -2.52 13.21 -14.22
N SER A 287 -3.83 12.97 -14.15
CA SER A 287 -4.63 13.30 -12.99
C SER A 287 -4.39 12.28 -11.87
N SER A 288 -3.69 12.69 -10.82
CA SER A 288 -3.37 11.87 -9.66
C SER A 288 -3.29 12.72 -8.40
N ASN A 289 -3.82 12.20 -7.29
CA ASN A 289 -3.76 12.81 -5.97
C ASN A 289 -2.78 11.99 -5.11
N PRO A 290 -1.53 12.46 -4.93
CA PRO A 290 -0.55 11.69 -4.20
C PRO A 290 -0.88 11.64 -2.72
N LYS A 291 -0.52 10.51 -2.10
CA LYS A 291 -0.43 10.41 -0.65
C LYS A 291 0.67 11.36 -0.18
N ALA A 292 0.36 12.13 0.86
CA ALA A 292 1.28 13.06 1.51
C ALA A 292 1.96 12.33 2.67
N TYR A 293 1.54 12.57 3.92
CA TYR A 293 2.22 12.05 5.11
C TYR A 293 1.28 11.26 6.05
N ASN A 294 1.89 10.49 6.96
CA ASN A 294 1.18 9.94 8.11
C ASN A 294 1.06 11.02 9.20
N LEU A 295 -0.14 11.16 9.78
CA LEU A 295 -0.43 12.26 10.71
C LEU A 295 0.34 12.12 12.03
N ASP A 296 0.48 10.90 12.56
CA ASP A 296 1.20 10.67 13.82
C ASP A 296 2.70 10.91 13.67
N LYS A 297 3.30 10.39 12.59
CA LYS A 297 4.73 10.61 12.30
C LYS A 297 5.06 12.08 12.14
N ILE A 298 4.18 12.85 11.50
CA ILE A 298 4.37 14.30 11.36
C ILE A 298 4.30 15.00 12.72
N LEU A 299 3.30 14.68 13.54
CA LEU A 299 3.19 15.31 14.87
C LEU A 299 4.41 14.96 15.74
N GLU A 300 4.90 13.72 15.66
CA GLU A 300 6.11 13.26 16.34
C GLU A 300 7.35 14.05 15.89
N PHE A 301 7.56 14.19 14.58
CA PHE A 301 8.68 14.96 14.05
C PHE A 301 8.58 16.46 14.39
N LEU A 302 7.40 17.06 14.27
CA LEU A 302 7.19 18.48 14.59
C LEU A 302 7.32 18.78 16.09
N ALA A 303 7.25 17.76 16.95
CA ALA A 303 7.52 17.88 18.38
C ALA A 303 9.02 17.97 18.71
N THR A 304 9.91 17.65 17.77
CA THR A 304 11.36 17.78 18.00
C THR A 304 11.81 19.22 17.77
N GLU A 305 12.87 19.62 18.47
CA GLU A 305 13.51 20.91 18.26
C GLU A 305 14.03 21.04 16.82
N LYS A 306 14.07 22.28 16.32
CA LYS A 306 14.62 22.64 15.00
C LYS A 306 13.95 21.95 13.79
N SER A 307 12.91 21.16 14.00
CA SER A 307 12.22 20.39 12.95
C SER A 307 11.61 21.28 11.87
N VAL A 308 11.88 20.94 10.61
CA VAL A 308 11.27 21.54 9.41
C VAL A 308 10.97 20.44 8.40
N PHE A 309 9.68 20.25 8.09
CA PHE A 309 9.27 19.24 7.11
C PHE A 309 9.00 19.88 5.75
N MET A 310 9.62 19.32 4.72
CA MET A 310 9.61 19.83 3.35
C MET A 310 9.10 18.77 2.37
N PHE A 311 8.52 19.25 1.27
CA PHE A 311 8.26 18.46 0.08
C PHE A 311 9.16 18.94 -1.04
N TYR A 312 9.79 18.00 -1.72
CA TYR A 312 10.50 18.25 -2.97
C TYR A 312 9.74 17.62 -4.13
N PHE A 313 9.03 18.46 -4.88
CA PHE A 313 8.24 18.00 -6.02
C PHE A 313 9.06 18.06 -7.30
N VAL A 314 9.02 16.97 -8.06
CA VAL A 314 9.62 16.88 -9.39
C VAL A 314 8.52 16.74 -10.43
N GLY A 315 8.33 17.78 -11.23
CA GLY A 315 7.38 17.80 -12.35
C GLY A 315 8.00 17.17 -13.58
N VAL A 316 7.33 16.18 -14.16
CA VAL A 316 7.83 15.43 -15.32
C VAL A 316 6.77 15.34 -16.40
N ASP A 317 7.20 15.60 -17.64
CA ASP A 317 6.48 15.29 -18.86
C ASP A 317 7.20 14.16 -19.62
N PRO A 318 6.51 13.44 -20.53
CA PRO A 318 7.11 12.32 -21.27
C PRO A 318 8.43 12.63 -22.00
N ALA A 319 8.68 13.90 -22.31
CA ALA A 319 9.87 14.35 -23.03
C ALA A 319 10.91 15.07 -22.18
N ARG A 320 10.55 15.57 -20.98
CA ARG A 320 11.44 16.43 -20.19
C ARG A 320 11.01 16.59 -18.73
N LEU A 321 11.95 16.98 -17.89
CA LEU A 321 11.67 17.60 -16.60
C LEU A 321 11.04 18.98 -16.84
N VAL A 322 9.95 19.26 -16.14
CA VAL A 322 9.21 20.52 -16.24
C VAL A 322 9.79 21.54 -15.29
N ASN A 323 9.81 21.22 -14.00
CA ASN A 323 10.41 22.04 -12.95
C ASN A 323 10.56 21.22 -11.65
N THR A 324 11.38 21.70 -10.73
CA THR A 324 11.49 21.19 -9.35
C THR A 324 11.13 22.31 -8.37
N ILE A 325 10.46 21.95 -7.28
CA ILE A 325 10.11 22.92 -6.24
C ILE A 325 10.26 22.30 -4.85
N LEU A 326 10.90 23.05 -3.95
CA LEU A 326 11.04 22.72 -2.53
C LEU A 326 10.08 23.61 -1.73
N VAL A 327 9.06 23.03 -1.11
CA VAL A 327 8.04 23.77 -0.34
C VAL A 327 7.85 23.15 1.04
N SER A 328 7.49 23.97 2.03
CA SER A 328 7.08 23.43 3.33
C SER A 328 5.71 22.76 3.22
N MET A 329 5.43 21.78 4.08
CA MET A 329 4.06 21.27 4.28
C MET A 329 3.03 22.36 4.64
N PHE A 330 3.48 23.53 5.11
CA PHE A 330 2.62 24.66 5.45
C PHE A 330 2.47 25.69 4.31
N GLN A 331 2.97 25.40 3.10
CA GLN A 331 2.73 26.26 1.95
C GLN A 331 1.22 26.47 1.76
N THR A 332 0.80 27.72 1.55
CA THR A 332 -0.60 28.15 1.69
C THR A 332 -1.58 27.37 0.81
N ASP A 333 -1.25 27.14 -0.46
CA ASP A 333 -2.15 26.45 -1.40
C ASP A 333 -2.16 24.94 -1.13
N LEU A 334 -1.00 24.36 -0.86
CA LEU A 334 -0.83 22.95 -0.50
C LEU A 334 -1.57 22.60 0.80
N LEU A 335 -1.47 23.46 1.81
CA LEU A 335 -2.18 23.30 3.09
C LEU A 335 -3.70 23.33 2.89
N ARG A 336 -4.20 24.28 2.09
CA ARG A 336 -5.64 24.42 1.80
C ARG A 336 -6.22 23.24 1.03
N SER A 337 -5.42 22.64 0.14
CA SER A 337 -5.78 21.46 -0.66
C SER A 337 -5.45 20.13 0.02
N THR A 338 -5.04 20.14 1.29
CA THR A 338 -4.75 18.91 2.03
C THR A 338 -6.03 18.20 2.46
N ILE A 339 -6.23 16.99 1.94
CA ILE A 339 -7.34 16.10 2.29
C ILE A 339 -6.90 15.19 3.44
N LEU A 340 -7.63 15.21 4.56
CA LEU A 340 -7.38 14.33 5.70
C LEU A 340 -8.17 13.03 5.55
N LEU A 341 -7.45 11.92 5.39
CA LEU A 341 -8.02 10.58 5.39
C LEU A 341 -7.94 10.02 6.82
N LYS A 342 -8.92 10.44 7.63
CA LYS A 342 -9.06 10.07 9.04
C LYS A 342 -9.43 8.59 9.16
N HIS A 343 -8.69 7.87 10.01
CA HIS A 343 -8.86 6.47 10.42
C HIS A 343 -9.22 5.41 9.35
N TRP A 344 -8.40 4.37 9.29
CA TRP A 344 -8.74 3.03 8.78
C TRP A 344 -8.88 2.11 10.00
N SER A 345 -9.88 1.21 10.03
CA SER A 345 -10.04 0.28 11.17
C SER A 345 -8.74 -0.50 11.44
N GLY A 346 -8.38 -0.73 12.70
CA GLY A 346 -7.23 -1.57 13.12
C GLY A 346 -5.82 -1.01 12.94
N ARG A 347 -5.66 0.28 12.62
CA ARG A 347 -4.39 1.00 12.80
C ARG A 347 -4.56 2.01 13.92
N ASN A 348 -3.72 1.92 14.97
CA ASN A 348 -3.70 2.88 16.07
C ASN A 348 -3.03 4.17 15.56
N SER A 349 -3.70 4.92 14.71
CA SER A 349 -3.13 6.08 14.05
C SER A 349 -4.24 7.03 13.62
N ARG A 350 -3.99 8.34 13.72
CA ARG A 350 -4.89 9.41 13.27
C ARG A 350 -5.21 9.32 11.76
N GLY A 351 -4.37 8.64 11.00
CA GLY A 351 -4.56 8.40 9.57
C GLY A 351 -3.44 9.00 8.72
N VAL A 352 -3.78 9.36 7.49
CA VAL A 352 -2.84 9.91 6.51
C VAL A 352 -3.47 11.11 5.79
N SER A 353 -2.65 11.94 5.16
CA SER A 353 -3.12 13.01 4.28
C SER A 353 -2.89 12.67 2.80
N GLN A 354 -3.64 13.35 1.94
CA GLN A 354 -3.46 13.37 0.49
C GLN A 354 -3.49 14.82 0.00
N PHE A 355 -2.83 15.09 -1.11
CA PHE A 355 -2.91 16.38 -1.80
C PHE A 355 -3.78 16.29 -3.04
N GLU A 356 -4.43 17.40 -3.39
CA GLU A 356 -4.97 17.57 -4.72
C GLU A 356 -3.83 17.75 -5.73
N GLY A 357 -3.78 16.88 -6.74
CA GLY A 357 -2.70 16.88 -7.72
C GLY A 357 -2.61 18.16 -8.54
N GLN A 358 -3.73 18.86 -8.73
CA GLN A 358 -3.79 20.12 -9.48
C GLN A 358 -3.05 21.24 -8.75
N THR A 359 -3.09 21.26 -7.41
CA THR A 359 -2.33 22.24 -6.63
C THR A 359 -0.84 22.04 -6.77
N ILE A 360 -0.37 20.78 -6.72
CA ILE A 360 1.04 20.45 -6.96
C ILE A 360 1.45 20.86 -8.38
N GLU A 361 0.62 20.58 -9.37
CA GLU A 361 0.87 20.96 -10.76
C GLU A 361 1.01 22.48 -10.92
N ALA A 362 0.14 23.25 -10.26
CA ALA A 362 0.20 24.71 -10.24
C ALA A 362 1.48 25.21 -9.57
N LEU A 363 1.87 24.64 -8.42
CA LEU A 363 3.11 25.01 -7.72
C LEU A 363 4.36 24.69 -8.53
N ILE A 364 4.39 23.57 -9.26
CA ILE A 364 5.51 23.24 -10.15
C ILE A 364 5.63 24.27 -11.29
N LYS A 365 4.50 24.68 -11.87
CA LYS A 365 4.47 25.66 -12.97
C LYS A 365 4.78 27.09 -12.51
N GLU A 366 4.24 27.48 -11.37
CA GLU A 366 4.37 28.81 -10.78
C GLU A 366 4.69 28.67 -9.29
N PRO A 367 5.98 28.59 -8.94
CA PRO A 367 6.39 28.37 -7.55
C PRO A 367 5.94 29.47 -6.59
N LYS A 368 5.32 29.04 -5.50
CA LYS A 368 4.90 29.90 -4.37
C LYS A 368 5.36 29.26 -3.07
N TYR A 369 5.83 30.08 -2.15
CA TYR A 369 6.49 29.60 -0.92
C TYR A 369 5.84 30.13 0.36
N ASP A 370 4.80 30.97 0.23
CA ASP A 370 4.20 31.65 1.37
C ASP A 370 3.54 30.69 2.35
N VAL A 371 3.81 30.93 3.64
CA VAL A 371 3.22 30.20 4.77
C VAL A 371 2.25 31.11 5.52
N ASN A 372 0.95 30.79 5.45
CA ASN A 372 -0.04 31.42 6.31
C ASN A 372 0.00 30.79 7.71
N LYS A 373 0.72 31.41 8.64
CA LYS A 373 0.92 30.90 10.01
C LYS A 373 -0.39 30.65 10.75
N VAL A 374 -1.38 31.52 10.61
CA VAL A 374 -2.69 31.38 11.28
C VAL A 374 -3.40 30.12 10.80
N SER A 375 -3.54 29.96 9.48
CA SER A 375 -4.16 28.77 8.89
C SER A 375 -3.39 27.48 9.21
N ALA A 376 -2.05 27.55 9.25
CA ALA A 376 -1.19 26.42 9.60
C ALA A 376 -1.36 25.98 11.07
N ILE A 377 -1.42 26.93 12.00
CA ILE A 377 -1.68 26.66 13.42
C ILE A 377 -3.07 26.04 13.59
N GLU A 378 -4.10 26.57 12.93
CA GLU A 378 -5.45 25.99 12.95
C GLU A 378 -5.47 24.57 12.38
N PHE A 379 -4.72 24.32 11.32
CA PHE A 379 -4.55 22.97 10.77
C PHE A 379 -3.92 22.02 11.79
N LEU A 380 -2.83 22.41 12.45
CA LEU A 380 -2.16 21.57 13.45
C LEU A 380 -3.04 21.30 14.67
N LYS A 381 -3.79 22.30 15.18
CA LYS A 381 -4.78 22.10 16.25
C LYS A 381 -5.82 21.06 15.86
N ARG A 382 -6.30 21.09 14.61
CA ARG A 382 -7.22 20.05 14.09
C ARG A 382 -6.57 18.67 14.04
N LEU A 383 -5.28 18.57 13.74
CA LEU A 383 -4.57 17.28 13.74
C LEU A 383 -4.38 16.71 15.15
N ILE A 384 -4.00 17.56 16.11
CA ILE A 384 -3.79 17.16 17.51
C ILE A 384 -5.08 16.60 18.12
N ALA A 385 -6.22 17.22 17.79
CA ALA A 385 -7.55 16.84 18.28
C ALA A 385 -8.12 15.54 17.69
N LEU A 386 -7.48 14.93 16.67
CA LEU A 386 -7.84 13.61 16.14
C LEU A 386 -7.35 12.49 17.06
#